data_AF-A0A537LB48-F1
#
_entry.id   AF-A0A537LB48-F1
#
_cell.length_a   1.000
_cell.length_b   1.000
_cell.length_c   1.000
_cell.angle_alpha   90.00
_cell.angle_beta   90.00
_cell.angle_gamma   90.00
#
_symmetry.space_group_name_H-M   'P 1'
#
loop_
_entity.id
_entity.type
_entity.pdbx_description
1 polymer ?
#
loop_
_entity_poly.entity_id
_entity_poly.type
_entity_poly.pdbx_seq_one_letter_code
_entity_poly.pdbx_strand_id
1 'polypeptide(L)'
;MRAALVAIVSVAMFDVALAASKLTPKEIQTEFFDGKPFTAATTSGTKFKMTFATDGKVTREPQDKAGAKGEGTWKLTKDGFCTTWKGSGANCYTIVNVDKNKWSVVKGAATVAVWSK
;
A
#
# COMPACT_ATOMS: atom_id res chain seq x y z
N MET A 1 -45.56 44.51 6.94
CA MET A 1 -44.24 44.16 6.39
C MET A 1 -43.63 43.09 7.27
N ARG A 2 -43.64 41.82 6.85
CA ARG A 2 -43.01 40.71 7.57
C ARG A 2 -41.74 40.33 6.82
N ALA A 3 -40.58 40.61 7.42
CA ALA A 3 -39.29 40.17 6.93
C ALA A 3 -38.66 39.29 8.01
N ALA A 4 -38.28 38.06 7.68
CA ALA A 4 -37.42 37.24 8.52
C ALA A 4 -36.66 36.22 7.66
N LEU A 5 -35.51 36.70 7.16
CA LEU A 5 -34.19 36.05 7.12
C LEU A 5 -34.16 34.53 6.90
N VAL A 6 -33.81 34.13 5.67
CA VAL A 6 -33.32 32.80 5.31
C VAL A 6 -31.85 32.70 5.73
N ALA A 7 -31.55 31.90 6.74
CA ALA A 7 -30.18 31.58 7.13
C ALA A 7 -29.62 30.48 6.21
N ILE A 8 -28.69 30.84 5.33
CA ILE A 8 -27.93 29.88 4.51
C ILE A 8 -26.76 29.38 5.37
N VAL A 9 -26.87 28.16 5.88
CA VAL A 9 -25.76 27.46 6.54
C VAL A 9 -24.87 26.88 5.45
N SER A 10 -23.76 27.57 5.16
CA SER A 10 -22.69 27.04 4.31
C SER A 10 -21.89 26.00 5.09
N VAL A 11 -22.17 24.72 4.85
CA VAL A 11 -21.35 23.61 5.32
C VAL A 11 -20.03 23.66 4.57
N ALA A 12 -18.99 24.19 5.21
CA ALA A 12 -17.62 24.08 4.73
C ALA A 12 -17.20 22.61 4.81
N MET A 13 -17.12 21.94 3.67
CA MET A 13 -16.48 20.63 3.56
C MET A 13 -14.98 20.83 3.75
N PHE A 14 -14.48 20.46 4.92
CA PHE A 14 -13.04 20.39 5.17
C PHE A 14 -12.51 19.13 4.48
N ASP A 15 -12.00 19.28 3.27
CA ASP A 15 -11.15 18.26 2.65
C ASP A 15 -9.86 18.17 3.46
N VAL A 16 -9.81 17.20 4.38
CA VAL A 16 -8.59 16.84 5.10
C VAL A 16 -7.65 16.20 4.08
N ALA A 17 -6.77 17.01 3.49
CA ALA A 17 -5.64 16.51 2.72
C ALA A 17 -4.79 15.64 3.65
N LEU A 18 -4.87 14.31 3.48
CA LEU A 18 -4.02 13.36 4.18
C LEU A 18 -2.58 13.62 3.78
N ALA A 19 -1.78 14.17 4.70
CA ALA A 19 -0.35 14.29 4.51
C ALA A 19 0.24 12.88 4.30
N ALA A 20 1.01 12.70 3.22
CA ALA A 20 1.59 11.42 2.90
C ALA A 20 2.51 10.95 4.04
N SER A 21 2.14 9.85 4.70
CA SER A 21 2.81 9.39 5.92
C SER A 21 3.46 8.03 5.71
N LYS A 22 4.70 7.89 6.18
CA LYS A 22 5.40 6.60 6.19
C LYS A 22 4.78 5.70 7.26
N LEU A 23 4.39 4.49 6.87
CA LEU A 23 3.89 3.49 7.82
C LEU A 23 5.03 2.92 8.66
N THR A 24 4.76 2.72 9.93
CA THR A 24 5.60 1.94 10.86
C THR A 24 5.53 0.44 10.53
N PRO A 25 6.51 -0.37 10.98
CA PRO A 25 6.48 -1.83 10.76
C PRO A 25 5.22 -2.51 11.30
N LYS A 26 4.68 -2.03 12.44
CA LYS A 26 3.45 -2.56 13.03
C LYS A 26 2.24 -2.27 12.14
N GLU A 27 2.11 -1.04 11.63
CA GLU A 27 1.05 -0.67 10.69
C GLU A 27 1.15 -1.47 9.39
N ILE A 28 2.36 -1.66 8.85
CA ILE A 28 2.57 -2.52 7.66
C ILE A 28 2.09 -3.94 7.92
N GLN A 29 2.41 -4.51 9.09
CA GLN A 29 1.99 -5.87 9.41
C GLN A 29 0.47 -6.00 9.55
N THR A 30 -0.16 -5.09 10.28
CA THR A 30 -1.61 -5.07 10.47
C THR A 30 -2.35 -4.81 9.17
N GLU A 31 -1.83 -3.93 8.33
CA GLU A 31 -2.45 -3.60 7.06
C GLU A 31 -2.22 -4.73 6.06
N PHE A 32 -0.99 -5.14 5.74
CA PHE A 32 -0.73 -5.98 4.57
C PHE A 32 -0.34 -7.42 4.87
N PHE A 33 0.22 -7.71 6.06
CA PHE A 33 0.84 -9.01 6.34
C PHE A 33 -0.04 -9.90 7.23
N ASP A 34 -1.35 -9.81 6.98
CA ASP A 34 -2.41 -10.54 7.69
C ASP A 34 -2.86 -11.81 6.94
N GLY A 35 -2.16 -12.19 5.86
CA GLY A 35 -2.50 -13.32 5.00
C GLY A 35 -3.63 -13.07 4.01
N LYS A 36 -4.23 -11.87 3.98
CA LYS A 36 -5.24 -11.53 2.97
C LYS A 36 -4.60 -11.00 1.70
N PRO A 37 -5.16 -11.35 0.53
CA PRO A 37 -4.65 -10.84 -0.72
C PRO A 37 -5.01 -9.36 -0.92
N PHE A 38 -4.13 -8.62 -1.58
CA PHE A 38 -4.38 -7.26 -2.05
C PHE A 38 -3.75 -7.04 -3.43
N THR A 39 -3.98 -5.88 -4.02
CA THR A 39 -3.45 -5.56 -5.36
C THR A 39 -2.15 -4.77 -5.25
N ALA A 40 -1.11 -5.23 -5.94
CA ALA A 40 0.11 -4.47 -6.17
C ALA A 40 0.29 -4.21 -7.66
N ALA A 41 0.47 -2.95 -8.03
CA ALA A 41 0.81 -2.53 -9.38
C ALA A 41 2.28 -2.10 -9.46
N THR A 42 2.99 -2.59 -10.46
CA THR A 42 4.28 -2.01 -10.86
C THR A 42 4.08 -0.60 -11.40
N THR A 43 5.15 0.19 -11.49
CA THR A 43 5.10 1.54 -12.08
C THR A 43 4.74 1.54 -13.56
N SER A 44 4.94 0.42 -14.27
CA SER A 44 4.51 0.21 -15.66
C SER A 44 3.08 -0.33 -15.79
N GLY A 45 2.36 -0.52 -14.68
CA GLY A 45 0.94 -0.87 -14.68
C GLY A 45 0.62 -2.37 -14.61
N THR A 46 1.61 -3.28 -14.68
CA THR A 46 1.37 -4.72 -14.46
C THR A 46 0.89 -4.95 -13.03
N LYS A 47 -0.23 -5.67 -12.88
CA LYS A 47 -0.86 -5.90 -11.57
C LYS A 47 -0.69 -7.33 -11.09
N PHE A 48 -0.50 -7.45 -9.78
CA PHE A 48 -0.36 -8.70 -9.08
C PHE A 48 -1.34 -8.76 -7.91
N LYS A 49 -1.94 -9.93 -7.72
CA LYS A 49 -2.51 -10.33 -6.44
C LYS A 49 -1.35 -10.75 -5.54
N MET A 50 -1.10 -9.97 -4.49
CA MET A 50 -0.05 -10.21 -3.50
C MET A 50 -0.66 -10.78 -2.24
N THR A 51 -0.01 -11.76 -1.63
CA THR A 51 -0.36 -12.25 -0.29
C THR A 51 0.90 -12.34 0.57
N PHE A 52 0.91 -11.64 1.70
CA PHE A 52 1.94 -11.77 2.74
C PHE A 52 1.34 -12.54 3.90
N ALA A 53 1.69 -13.82 4.00
CA ALA A 53 1.17 -14.73 5.02
C ALA A 53 1.84 -14.47 6.38
N THR A 54 1.11 -14.66 7.47
CA THR A 54 1.59 -14.42 8.85
C THR A 54 2.76 -15.31 9.27
N ASP A 55 3.03 -16.39 8.53
CA ASP A 55 4.16 -17.30 8.72
C ASP A 55 5.47 -16.82 8.06
N GLY A 56 5.48 -15.60 7.50
CA GLY A 56 6.66 -15.03 6.85
C GLY A 56 6.82 -15.40 5.38
N LYS A 57 5.83 -16.04 4.74
CA LYS A 57 5.85 -16.30 3.29
C LYS A 57 5.14 -15.19 2.50
N VAL A 58 5.62 -14.94 1.29
CA VAL A 58 4.98 -14.02 0.33
C VAL A 58 4.76 -14.71 -1.01
N THR A 59 3.61 -14.48 -1.62
CA THR A 59 3.31 -14.91 -2.98
C THR A 59 2.82 -13.74 -3.83
N ARG A 60 3.04 -13.85 -5.13
CA ARG A 60 2.47 -12.95 -6.14
C ARG A 60 1.91 -13.74 -7.30
N GLU A 61 0.74 -13.36 -7.79
CA GLU A 61 0.12 -13.93 -8.98
C GLU A 61 -0.28 -12.80 -9.93
N PRO A 62 0.08 -12.86 -11.22
CA PRO A 62 -0.37 -11.89 -12.21
C PRO A 62 -1.90 -11.84 -12.26
N GLN A 63 -2.46 -10.63 -12.36
CA GLN A 63 -3.90 -10.45 -12.61
C GLN A 63 -4.24 -10.38 -14.10
N ASP A 64 -3.22 -10.25 -14.95
CA ASP A 64 -3.32 -10.23 -16.41
C ASP A 64 -2.28 -11.20 -17.02
N LYS A 65 -2.14 -11.18 -18.36
CA LYS A 65 -1.17 -12.04 -19.07
C LYS A 65 0.29 -11.55 -18.94
N ALA A 66 0.53 -10.40 -18.29
CA ALA A 66 1.84 -9.82 -18.10
C ALA A 66 2.40 -10.12 -16.70
N GLY A 67 3.70 -10.40 -16.62
CA GLY A 67 4.38 -10.73 -15.37
C GLY A 67 4.39 -12.22 -15.03
N ALA A 68 5.11 -12.55 -13.96
CA ALA A 68 5.34 -13.93 -13.56
C ALA A 68 4.90 -14.17 -12.11
N LYS A 69 4.31 -15.35 -11.87
CA LYS A 69 4.06 -15.85 -10.52
C LYS A 69 5.38 -15.94 -9.75
N GLY A 70 5.33 -15.66 -8.46
CA GLY A 70 6.51 -15.71 -7.60
C GLY A 70 6.15 -16.11 -6.18
N GLU A 71 7.13 -16.71 -5.51
CA GLU A 71 7.07 -17.08 -4.11
C GLU A 71 8.37 -16.67 -3.42
N GLY A 72 8.29 -16.39 -2.12
CA GLY A 72 9.41 -15.94 -1.33
C GLY A 72 9.09 -15.84 0.15
N THR A 73 9.95 -15.16 0.88
CA THR A 73 9.77 -14.84 2.30
C THR A 73 9.77 -13.34 2.54
N TRP A 74 9.21 -12.93 3.67
CA TRP A 74 9.26 -11.56 4.14
C TRP A 74 9.65 -11.48 5.61
N LYS A 75 10.20 -10.34 6.01
CA LYS A 75 10.43 -9.99 7.41
C LYS A 75 10.25 -8.49 7.61
N LEU A 76 9.79 -8.07 8.79
CA LEU A 76 9.81 -6.67 9.16
C LEU A 76 11.25 -6.20 9.44
N THR A 77 11.48 -4.91 9.26
CA THR A 77 12.70 -4.21 9.68
C THR A 77 12.33 -3.08 10.63
N LYS A 78 13.32 -2.34 11.11
CA LYS A 78 13.10 -1.13 11.92
C LYS A 78 12.20 -0.11 11.23
N ASP A 79 12.30 -0.02 9.90
CA ASP A 79 11.75 1.08 9.10
C ASP A 79 10.69 0.64 8.09
N GLY A 80 10.49 -0.67 7.92
CA GLY A 80 9.61 -1.22 6.90
C GLY A 80 9.68 -2.75 6.86
N PHE A 81 9.99 -3.31 5.70
CA PHE A 81 10.08 -4.76 5.51
C PHE A 81 11.10 -5.13 4.44
N CYS A 82 11.53 -6.38 4.42
CA CYS A 82 12.28 -6.96 3.30
C CYS A 82 11.55 -8.17 2.75
N THR A 83 11.69 -8.40 1.44
CA THR A 83 11.30 -9.65 0.78
C THR A 83 12.50 -10.35 0.17
N THR A 84 12.47 -11.67 0.14
CA THR A 84 13.43 -12.51 -0.58
C THR A 84 12.64 -13.43 -1.49
N TRP A 85 12.65 -13.13 -2.78
CA TRP A 85 12.02 -13.99 -3.79
C TRP A 85 12.95 -15.16 -4.13
N LYS A 86 12.36 -16.29 -4.52
CA LYS A 86 13.12 -17.48 -4.95
C LYS A 86 14.12 -17.12 -6.06
N GLY A 87 15.39 -17.50 -5.88
CA GLY A 87 16.47 -17.21 -6.83
C GLY A 87 16.94 -15.75 -6.85
N SER A 88 16.55 -14.92 -5.86
CA SER A 88 16.95 -13.51 -5.76
C SER A 88 17.49 -13.16 -4.37
N GLY A 89 18.29 -12.10 -4.30
CA GLY A 89 18.70 -11.51 -3.03
C GLY A 89 17.57 -10.78 -2.30
N ALA A 90 17.75 -10.55 -1.00
CA ALA A 90 16.80 -9.79 -0.20
C ALA A 90 16.75 -8.32 -0.64
N ASN A 91 15.54 -7.77 -0.73
CA ASN A 91 15.32 -6.35 -1.01
C ASN A 91 14.42 -5.75 0.07
N CYS A 92 14.75 -4.55 0.53
CA CYS A 92 14.05 -3.88 1.63
C CYS A 92 13.35 -2.61 1.16
N TYR A 93 12.18 -2.36 1.75
CA TYR A 93 11.23 -1.36 1.31
C TYR A 93 10.57 -0.67 2.50
N THR A 94 10.07 0.52 2.24
CA THR A 94 9.17 1.27 3.14
C THR A 94 7.84 1.51 2.45
N ILE A 95 6.78 1.69 3.23
CA ILE A 95 5.45 2.00 2.71
C ILE A 95 5.09 3.43 3.07
N VAL A 96 4.58 4.19 2.10
CA VAL A 96 4.08 5.55 2.28
C VAL A 96 2.62 5.59 1.89
N ASN A 97 1.74 6.00 2.80
CA ASN A 97 0.35 6.29 2.46
C ASN A 97 0.31 7.54 1.58
N VAL A 98 -0.34 7.45 0.43
CA VAL A 98 -0.43 8.56 -0.54
C VAL A 98 -1.87 8.98 -0.82
N ASP A 99 -2.84 8.11 -0.52
CA ASP A 99 -4.26 8.38 -0.59
C ASP A 99 -5.02 7.34 0.25
N LYS A 100 -6.33 7.50 0.40
CA LYS A 100 -7.21 6.48 0.96
C LYS A 100 -7.06 5.18 0.17
N ASN A 101 -6.78 4.09 0.90
CA ASN A 101 -6.58 2.76 0.36
C ASN A 101 -5.49 2.64 -0.74
N LYS A 102 -4.53 3.57 -0.77
CA LYS A 102 -3.44 3.57 -1.74
C LYS A 102 -2.11 3.93 -1.08
N TRP A 103 -1.10 3.12 -1.37
CA TRP A 103 0.22 3.26 -0.76
C TRP A 103 1.33 3.09 -1.80
N SER A 104 2.40 3.86 -1.67
CA SER A 104 3.62 3.68 -2.45
C SER A 104 4.59 2.76 -1.71
N VAL A 105 5.13 1.78 -2.44
CA VAL A 105 6.25 0.96 -1.98
C VAL A 105 7.54 1.61 -2.46
N VAL A 106 8.41 1.95 -1.53
CA VAL A 106 9.60 2.75 -1.80
C VAL A 106 10.86 1.94 -1.49
N LYS A 107 11.84 1.95 -2.41
CA LYS A 107 13.19 1.42 -2.22
C LYS A 107 14.19 2.57 -2.34
N GLY A 108 14.84 2.93 -1.22
CA GLY A 108 15.66 4.15 -1.18
C GLY A 108 14.79 5.39 -1.41
N ALA A 109 15.04 6.12 -2.49
CA ALA A 109 14.24 7.28 -2.90
C ALA A 109 13.19 6.98 -3.99
N ALA A 110 13.15 5.75 -4.52
CA ALA A 110 12.33 5.41 -5.68
C ALA A 110 11.06 4.64 -5.30
N THR A 111 9.91 5.08 -5.81
CA THR A 111 8.69 4.27 -5.81
C THR A 111 8.82 3.14 -6.82
N VAL A 112 8.67 1.90 -6.37
CA VAL A 112 8.82 0.69 -7.20
C VAL A 112 7.50 -0.04 -7.43
N ALA A 113 6.50 0.23 -6.61
CA ALA A 113 5.15 -0.30 -6.77
C ALA A 113 4.13 0.58 -6.05
N VAL A 114 2.87 0.42 -6.42
CA VAL A 114 1.71 1.01 -5.75
C VAL A 114 0.84 -0.13 -5.25
N TRP A 115 0.48 -0.10 -3.97
CA TRP A 115 -0.42 -1.06 -3.34
C TRP A 115 -1.80 -0.44 -3.15
N SER A 116 -2.84 -1.26 -3.30
CA SER A 116 -4.22 -0.85 -3.10
C SER A 116 -5.09 -1.98 -2.54
N LYS A 117 -6.16 -1.59 -1.84
CA LYS A 117 -7.16 -2.47 -1.25
C LYS A 117 -8.58 -1.98 -1.51
#